data_AF-A0AA40GFW4-F1
#
_entry.id   AF-A0AA40GFW4-F1
#
_cell.length_a   1.000
_cell.length_b   1.000
_cell.length_c   1.000
_cell.angle_alpha   90.00
_cell.angle_beta   90.00
_cell.angle_gamma   90.00
#
_symmetry.space_group_name_H-M   'P 1'
#
loop_
_entity.id
_entity.type
_entity.pdbx_description
1 polymer ?
#
loop_
_entity_poly.entity_id
_entity_poly.type
_entity_poly.pdbx_seq_one_letter_code
_entity_poly.pdbx_strand_id
1 'polypeptide(L)'
;MLPFNLWVDLPVGMSPYFEILFAIQILCVYHVGICYICLDNLLCIVNLHVASQFRILQHKLNCLNDVIKNQIDSQESDEKYLSHCANICYIKLKNCVQQHQMLVKYCKKLETIFTVIVLGQANTHPSKKVSLVLNLSGVFCQLFMCTYSCDDVMQQSGNVSNAIFSIPWAIFPMNKAGAIIRKSLIIIIMRSHKFCCLTAGKFFPVSLQTFTGVLSMAMSYFTLLRNTSLNATNS
;
A
#
# COMPACT_ATOMS: atom_id res chain seq x y z
N MET A 1 26.53 30.64 0.22
CA MET A 1 26.78 29.29 0.80
C MET A 1 25.94 28.30 0.02
N LEU A 2 26.54 27.26 -0.57
CA LEU A 2 25.82 26.25 -1.35
C LEU A 2 24.92 25.41 -0.44
N PRO A 3 23.71 25.00 -0.88
CA PRO A 3 22.81 24.18 -0.06
C PRO A 3 23.36 22.78 0.23
N PHE A 4 24.27 22.25 -0.60
CA PHE A 4 25.01 21.01 -0.34
C PHE A 4 26.51 21.23 -0.53
N ASN A 5 27.31 20.67 0.38
CA ASN A 5 28.77 20.63 0.23
C ASN A 5 29.13 19.70 -0.93
N LEU A 6 29.50 20.27 -2.07
CA LEU A 6 29.99 19.53 -3.23
C LEU A 6 31.51 19.65 -3.30
N TRP A 7 32.20 18.51 -3.30
CA TRP A 7 33.64 18.44 -3.52
C TRP A 7 33.88 18.37 -5.03
N VAL A 8 34.03 19.53 -5.66
CA VAL A 8 34.32 19.65 -7.09
C VAL A 8 35.50 20.59 -7.24
N ASP A 9 36.48 20.23 -8.08
CA ASP A 9 37.71 21.00 -8.33
C ASP A 9 37.49 22.31 -9.12
N LEU A 10 36.25 22.82 -9.16
CA LEU A 10 35.87 24.08 -9.81
C LEU A 10 36.01 25.26 -8.81
N PRO A 11 36.37 26.47 -9.25
CA PRO A 11 36.42 27.66 -8.39
C PRO A 11 35.00 28.09 -7.97
N VAL A 12 34.48 27.43 -6.93
CA VAL A 12 33.13 27.61 -6.35
C VAL A 12 32.88 29.02 -5.76
N GLY A 13 33.90 29.87 -5.67
CA GLY A 13 33.80 31.25 -5.19
C GLY A 13 33.66 32.31 -6.29
N MET A 14 33.78 31.95 -7.57
CA MET A 14 33.74 32.91 -8.68
C MET A 14 32.37 32.91 -9.39
N SER A 15 31.81 34.10 -9.64
CA SER A 15 30.67 34.27 -10.56
C SER A 15 31.16 34.01 -11.99
N PRO A 16 30.45 33.24 -12.85
CA PRO A 16 29.06 32.73 -12.72
C PRO A 16 28.94 31.29 -12.18
N TYR A 17 30.05 30.60 -11.91
CA TYR A 17 30.04 29.17 -11.55
C TYR A 17 29.26 28.87 -10.26
N PHE A 18 29.35 29.76 -9.26
CA PHE A 18 28.58 29.63 -8.03
C PHE A 18 27.05 29.65 -8.30
N GLU A 19 26.58 30.60 -9.11
CA GLU A 19 25.15 30.77 -9.42
C GLU A 19 24.61 29.57 -10.21
N ILE A 20 25.40 29.06 -11.17
CA ILE A 20 25.07 27.87 -11.95
C ILE A 20 24.98 26.64 -11.05
N LEU A 21 25.99 26.39 -10.21
CA LEU A 21 26.00 25.26 -9.29
C LEU A 21 24.85 25.32 -8.27
N PHE A 22 24.55 26.52 -7.77
CA PHE A 22 23.43 26.74 -6.86
C PHE A 22 22.08 26.42 -7.55
N ALA A 23 21.88 26.90 -8.78
CA ALA A 23 20.67 26.61 -9.56
C ALA A 23 20.53 25.10 -9.87
N ILE A 24 21.63 24.44 -10.26
CA ILE A 24 21.65 22.98 -10.49
C ILE A 24 21.29 22.23 -9.21
N GLN A 25 21.90 22.57 -8.07
CA GLN A 25 21.58 21.92 -6.79
C GLN A 25 20.10 22.07 -6.42
N ILE A 26 19.51 23.26 -6.58
CA ILE A 26 18.07 23.47 -6.31
C ILE A 26 17.21 22.65 -7.27
N LEU A 27 17.53 22.62 -8.56
CA LEU A 27 16.80 21.83 -9.55
C LEU A 27 16.88 20.32 -9.24
N CYS A 28 18.05 19.82 -8.84
CA CYS A 28 18.21 18.43 -8.43
C CYS A 28 17.36 18.10 -7.20
N VAL A 29 17.37 18.94 -6.17
CA VAL A 29 16.56 18.73 -4.96
C VAL A 29 15.08 18.75 -5.28
N TYR A 30 14.65 19.72 -6.09
CA TYR A 30 13.26 19.84 -6.53
C TYR A 30 12.82 18.61 -7.32
N HIS A 31 13.65 18.14 -8.25
CA HIS A 31 13.38 16.95 -9.04
C HIS A 31 13.31 15.69 -8.17
N VAL A 32 14.24 15.50 -7.24
CA VAL A 32 14.22 14.38 -6.28
C VAL A 32 12.97 14.43 -5.41
N GLY A 33 12.58 15.60 -4.94
CA GLY A 33 11.36 15.80 -4.15
C GLY A 33 10.08 15.48 -4.91
N ILE A 34 9.95 15.94 -6.17
CA ILE A 34 8.82 15.59 -7.04
C ILE A 34 8.77 14.08 -7.26
N CYS A 35 9.89 13.47 -7.65
CA CYS A 35 9.93 12.02 -7.88
C CYS A 35 9.44 11.26 -6.64
N TYR A 36 9.89 11.65 -5.45
CA TYR A 36 9.47 11.02 -4.21
C TYR A 36 7.95 11.13 -3.98
N ILE A 37 7.38 12.34 -4.06
CA ILE A 37 5.94 12.57 -3.90
C ILE A 37 5.14 11.78 -4.95
N CYS A 38 5.59 11.76 -6.21
CA CYS A 38 4.92 11.03 -7.27
C CYS A 38 4.90 9.51 -7.01
N LEU A 39 5.99 8.94 -6.51
CA LEU A 39 6.08 7.49 -6.27
C LEU A 39 5.16 7.03 -5.16
N ASP A 40 5.06 7.78 -4.07
CA ASP A 40 4.17 7.45 -2.96
C ASP A 40 2.70 7.67 -3.30
N ASN A 41 2.38 8.70 -4.10
CA ASN A 41 1.04 8.88 -4.64
C ASN A 41 0.65 7.74 -5.60
N LEU A 42 1.56 7.32 -6.48
CA LEU A 42 1.33 6.16 -7.35
C LEU A 42 1.04 4.89 -6.55
N LEU A 43 1.76 4.67 -5.45
CA LEU A 43 1.52 3.53 -4.57
C LEU A 43 0.11 3.56 -3.96
N CYS A 44 -0.32 4.72 -3.45
CA CYS A 44 -1.68 4.89 -2.91
C CYS A 44 -2.75 4.66 -4.00
N ILE A 45 -2.54 5.21 -5.20
CA ILE A 45 -3.45 5.05 -6.34
C ILE A 45 -3.55 3.58 -6.75
N VAL A 46 -2.44 2.84 -6.81
CA VAL A 46 -2.45 1.42 -7.15
C VAL A 46 -3.20 0.61 -6.08
N ASN A 47 -3.00 0.89 -4.79
CA ASN A 47 -3.76 0.23 -3.73
C ASN A 47 -5.26 0.49 -3.86
N LEU A 48 -5.67 1.75 -4.03
CA LEU A 48 -7.08 2.12 -4.26
C LEU A 48 -7.66 1.44 -5.51
N HIS A 49 -6.88 1.34 -6.59
CA HIS A 49 -7.29 0.63 -7.79
C HIS A 49 -7.52 -0.86 -7.53
N VAL A 50 -6.60 -1.51 -6.81
CA VAL A 50 -6.72 -2.92 -6.44
C VAL A 50 -7.93 -3.16 -5.54
N ALA A 51 -8.15 -2.31 -4.53
CA ALA A 51 -9.35 -2.36 -3.67
C ALA A 51 -10.64 -2.23 -4.50
N SER A 52 -10.65 -1.31 -5.47
CA SER A 52 -11.76 -1.12 -6.40
C SER A 52 -12.00 -2.37 -7.26
N GLN A 53 -10.95 -3.03 -7.76
CA GLN A 53 -11.09 -4.29 -8.50
C GLN A 53 -11.71 -5.40 -7.65
N PHE A 54 -11.36 -5.48 -6.36
CA PHE A 54 -11.99 -6.41 -5.42
C PHE A 54 -13.47 -6.09 -5.20
N ARG A 55 -13.82 -4.81 -5.05
CA ARG A 55 -15.24 -4.40 -4.92
C ARG A 55 -16.06 -4.74 -6.17
N ILE A 56 -15.50 -4.52 -7.37
CA ILE A 56 -16.14 -4.93 -8.63
C ILE A 56 -16.31 -6.45 -8.68
N LEU A 57 -15.30 -7.21 -8.22
CA LEU A 57 -15.36 -8.66 -8.16
C LEU A 57 -16.46 -9.15 -7.22
N GLN A 58 -16.56 -8.60 -6.01
CA GLN A 58 -17.65 -8.89 -5.06
C GLN A 58 -19.02 -8.61 -5.68
N HIS A 59 -19.19 -7.46 -6.35
CA HIS A 59 -20.44 -7.12 -7.01
C HIS A 59 -20.83 -8.15 -8.08
N LYS A 60 -19.88 -8.55 -8.93
CA LYS A 60 -20.12 -9.59 -9.95
C LYS A 60 -20.49 -10.95 -9.33
N LEU A 61 -19.87 -11.31 -8.22
CA LEU A 61 -20.19 -12.54 -7.49
C LEU A 61 -21.59 -12.50 -6.88
N ASN A 62 -22.00 -11.36 -6.33
CA ASN A 62 -23.35 -11.19 -5.80
C ASN A 62 -24.40 -11.22 -6.93
N CYS A 63 -24.16 -10.56 -8.06
CA CYS A 63 -25.04 -10.67 -9.22
C CYS A 63 -25.16 -12.12 -9.72
N LEU A 64 -24.05 -12.87 -9.72
CA LEU A 64 -24.06 -14.29 -10.06
C LEU A 64 -24.91 -15.09 -9.06
N ASN A 65 -24.82 -14.79 -7.76
CA ASN A 65 -25.64 -15.39 -6.73
C ASN A 65 -27.14 -15.17 -7.00
N ASP A 66 -27.53 -13.94 -7.33
CA ASP A 66 -28.92 -13.61 -7.64
C ASP A 66 -29.43 -14.34 -8.89
N VAL A 67 -28.61 -14.44 -9.94
CA VAL A 67 -28.95 -15.19 -11.16
C VAL A 67 -29.12 -16.68 -10.86
N ILE A 68 -28.19 -17.29 -10.10
CA ILE A 68 -28.31 -18.70 -9.71
C ILE A 68 -29.58 -18.90 -8.88
N LYS A 69 -29.87 -18.00 -7.94
CA LYS A 69 -31.07 -18.07 -7.10
C LYS A 69 -32.36 -18.01 -7.93
N ASN A 70 -32.40 -17.14 -8.94
CA ASN A 70 -33.55 -17.02 -9.84
C ASN A 70 -33.66 -18.18 -10.84
N GLN A 71 -32.55 -18.79 -11.25
CA GLN A 71 -32.55 -19.97 -12.15
C GLN A 71 -32.97 -21.26 -11.44
N ILE A 72 -32.80 -21.35 -10.12
CA ILE A 72 -33.36 -22.46 -9.32
C ILE A 72 -34.89 -22.52 -9.45
N ASP A 73 -35.55 -21.37 -9.64
CA ASP A 73 -37.00 -21.31 -9.86
C ASP A 73 -37.42 -21.64 -11.31
N SER A 74 -36.50 -21.65 -12.29
CA SER A 74 -36.83 -21.79 -13.72
C SER A 74 -36.16 -22.95 -14.47
N GLN A 75 -35.42 -23.83 -13.79
CA GLN A 75 -34.98 -25.15 -14.28
C GLN A 75 -34.09 -25.18 -15.55
N GLU A 76 -33.36 -24.09 -15.86
CA GLU A 76 -32.27 -24.12 -16.85
C GLU A 76 -30.99 -23.51 -16.26
N SER A 77 -30.07 -24.39 -15.82
CA SER A 77 -28.75 -23.99 -15.34
C SER A 77 -27.73 -23.99 -16.48
N ASP A 78 -27.32 -22.82 -16.94
CA ASP A 78 -26.31 -22.67 -17.99
C ASP A 78 -24.89 -22.88 -17.41
N GLU A 79 -24.49 -24.15 -17.25
CA GLU A 79 -23.20 -24.60 -16.67
C GLU A 79 -22.00 -23.89 -17.32
N LYS A 80 -22.12 -23.51 -18.59
CA LYS A 80 -21.12 -22.78 -19.38
C LYS A 80 -20.94 -21.33 -18.94
N TYR A 81 -22.03 -20.63 -18.59
CA TYR A 81 -22.00 -19.26 -18.08
C TYR A 81 -21.29 -19.20 -16.72
N LEU A 82 -21.60 -20.15 -15.85
CA LEU A 82 -21.01 -20.25 -14.51
C LEU A 82 -19.50 -20.51 -14.58
N SER A 83 -19.07 -21.44 -15.44
CA SER A 83 -17.65 -21.74 -15.67
C SER A 83 -16.89 -20.52 -16.20
N HIS A 84 -17.49 -19.78 -17.13
CA HIS A 84 -16.92 -18.55 -17.67
C HIS A 84 -16.78 -17.47 -16.59
N CYS A 85 -17.79 -17.31 -15.74
CA CYS A 85 -17.78 -16.33 -14.65
C CYS A 85 -16.72 -16.66 -13.58
N ALA A 86 -16.62 -17.93 -13.17
CA ALA A 86 -15.59 -18.40 -12.24
C ALA A 86 -14.17 -18.18 -12.79
N ASN A 87 -13.96 -18.43 -14.09
CA ASN A 87 -12.67 -18.19 -14.74
C ASN A 87 -12.33 -16.69 -14.82
N ILE A 88 -13.29 -15.82 -15.14
CA ILE A 88 -13.09 -14.36 -15.08
C ILE A 88 -12.72 -13.92 -13.66
N CYS A 89 -13.40 -14.43 -12.64
CA CYS A 89 -13.11 -14.14 -11.25
C CYS A 89 -11.68 -14.58 -10.87
N TYR A 90 -11.28 -15.78 -11.29
CA TYR A 90 -9.93 -16.28 -11.09
C TYR A 90 -8.86 -15.42 -11.78
N ILE A 91 -9.07 -15.04 -13.04
CA ILE A 91 -8.12 -14.18 -13.79
C ILE A 91 -8.00 -12.81 -13.12
N LYS A 92 -9.12 -12.19 -12.72
CA LYS A 92 -9.11 -10.91 -12.01
C LYS A 92 -8.38 -11.00 -10.68
N LEU A 93 -8.65 -12.04 -9.89
CA LEU A 93 -7.94 -12.28 -8.63
C LEU A 93 -6.44 -12.45 -8.89
N LYS A 94 -6.06 -13.27 -9.88
CA LYS A 94 -4.66 -13.48 -10.25
C LYS A 94 -3.96 -12.18 -10.63
N ASN A 95 -4.61 -11.31 -11.40
CA ASN A 95 -4.07 -10.02 -11.78
C ASN A 95 -3.91 -9.09 -10.56
N CYS A 96 -4.90 -9.03 -9.66
CA CYS A 96 -4.82 -8.25 -8.42
C CYS A 96 -3.65 -8.72 -7.55
N VAL A 97 -3.49 -10.03 -7.43
CA VAL A 97 -2.37 -10.65 -6.70
C VAL A 97 -1.03 -10.28 -7.33
N GLN A 98 -0.90 -10.34 -8.64
CA GLN A 98 0.32 -9.97 -9.34
C GLN A 98 0.65 -8.49 -9.16
N GLN A 99 -0.35 -7.61 -9.27
CA GLN A 99 -0.20 -6.18 -9.02
C GLN A 99 0.23 -5.91 -7.57
N HIS A 100 -0.41 -6.55 -6.60
CA HIS A 100 -0.04 -6.40 -5.18
C HIS A 100 1.38 -6.93 -4.91
N GLN A 101 1.77 -8.06 -5.49
CA GLN A 101 3.14 -8.58 -5.37
C GLN A 101 4.20 -7.64 -5.98
N MET A 102 3.87 -7.01 -7.12
CA MET A 102 4.73 -6.02 -7.75
C MET A 102 4.88 -4.79 -6.84
N LEU A 103 3.79 -4.33 -6.24
CA LEU A 103 3.77 -3.22 -5.30
C LEU A 103 4.61 -3.52 -4.06
N VAL A 104 4.45 -4.70 -3.43
CA VAL A 104 5.26 -5.11 -2.27
C VAL A 104 6.75 -5.14 -2.59
N LYS A 105 7.13 -5.63 -3.78
CA LYS A 105 8.53 -5.60 -4.24
C LYS A 105 9.03 -4.16 -4.43
N TYR A 106 8.17 -3.28 -4.90
CA TYR A 106 8.48 -1.87 -5.10
C TYR A 106 8.68 -1.13 -3.77
N CYS A 107 7.76 -1.31 -2.80
CA CYS A 107 7.88 -0.75 -1.45
C CYS A 107 9.20 -1.16 -0.77
N LYS A 108 9.61 -2.43 -0.90
CA LYS A 108 10.87 -2.92 -0.34
C LYS A 108 12.11 -2.23 -0.94
N LYS A 109 12.07 -1.91 -2.24
CA LYS A 109 13.15 -1.12 -2.86
C LYS A 109 13.16 0.31 -2.35
N LEU A 110 11.99 0.91 -2.15
CA LEU A 110 11.88 2.26 -1.59
C LEU A 110 12.34 2.34 -0.13
N GLU A 111 12.03 1.35 0.70
CA GLU A 111 12.45 1.28 2.11
C GLU A 111 13.98 1.31 2.27
N THR A 112 14.70 0.57 1.42
CA THR A 112 16.16 0.61 1.36
C THR A 112 16.68 2.01 1.03
N ILE A 113 16.06 2.70 0.06
CA ILE A 113 16.45 4.05 -0.35
C ILE A 113 16.14 5.05 0.76
N PHE A 114 14.98 4.92 1.41
CA PHE A 114 14.53 5.81 2.49
C PHE A 114 15.44 5.71 3.71
N THR A 115 15.88 4.50 4.08
CA THR A 115 16.81 4.28 5.20
C THR A 115 18.13 5.01 4.98
N VAL A 116 18.66 5.00 3.75
CA VAL A 116 19.90 5.70 3.38
C VAL A 116 19.72 7.23 3.45
N ILE A 117 18.57 7.74 3.00
CA ILE A 117 18.29 9.19 2.99
C ILE A 117 18.08 9.73 4.42
N VAL A 118 17.33 9.02 5.27
CA VAL A 118 17.10 9.41 6.66
C VAL A 118 18.40 9.42 7.46
N LEU A 119 19.28 8.43 7.24
CA LEU A 119 20.62 8.41 7.83
C LEU A 119 21.50 9.58 7.33
N GLY A 120 21.31 10.01 6.09
CA GLY A 120 22.00 11.19 5.53
C GLY A 120 21.50 12.52 6.12
N GLN A 121 20.20 12.65 6.37
CA GLN A 121 19.57 13.86 6.89
C GLN A 121 19.85 14.12 8.38
N ALA A 122 20.14 13.07 9.16
CA ALA A 122 20.50 13.16 10.58
C ALA A 122 21.76 14.02 10.86
N ASN A 123 22.52 14.40 9.83
CA ASN A 123 23.75 15.18 9.93
C ASN A 123 23.58 16.67 9.57
N THR A 124 22.35 17.20 9.46
CA THR A 124 22.12 18.62 9.11
C THR A 124 21.75 19.50 10.32
N HIS A 125 22.25 20.74 10.32
CA HIS A 125 22.20 21.68 11.45
C HIS A 125 20.77 21.99 11.99
N PRO A 126 20.61 22.27 13.30
CA PRO A 126 19.32 22.41 14.01
C PRO A 126 18.47 23.66 13.66
N SER A 127 18.87 24.46 12.68
CA SER A 127 18.23 25.72 12.34
C SER A 127 17.08 25.51 11.35
N LYS A 128 15.90 25.07 11.84
CA LYS A 128 14.54 25.27 11.29
C LYS A 128 13.54 24.29 11.93
N LYS A 129 13.09 24.56 13.17
CA LYS A 129 12.02 23.79 13.84
C LYS A 129 10.75 23.66 12.98
N VAL A 130 10.42 24.71 12.22
CA VAL A 130 9.27 24.73 11.28
C VAL A 130 9.44 23.73 10.14
N SER A 131 10.64 23.62 9.56
CA SER A 131 10.92 22.65 8.49
C SER A 131 10.84 21.21 8.99
N LEU A 132 11.29 20.95 10.23
CA LEU A 132 11.18 19.63 10.85
C LEU A 132 9.71 19.25 11.07
N VAL A 133 8.90 20.16 11.62
CA VAL A 133 7.47 19.91 11.87
C VAL A 133 6.73 19.66 10.55
N LEU A 134 6.97 20.47 9.52
CA LEU A 134 6.35 20.28 8.20
C LEU A 134 6.77 18.94 7.56
N ASN A 135 8.06 18.59 7.60
CA ASN A 135 8.55 17.31 7.08
C ASN A 135 7.96 16.11 7.84
N LEU A 136 7.94 16.16 9.18
CA LEU A 136 7.32 15.13 10.00
C LEU A 136 5.83 14.99 9.66
N SER A 137 5.10 16.11 9.58
CA SER A 137 3.68 16.09 9.24
C SER A 137 3.42 15.48 7.85
N GLY A 138 4.26 15.78 6.86
CA GLY A 138 4.18 15.18 5.53
C GLY A 138 4.40 13.68 5.56
N VAL A 139 5.42 13.20 6.27
CA VAL A 139 5.70 11.76 6.42
C VAL A 139 4.55 11.05 7.15
N PHE A 140 3.97 11.66 8.18
CA PHE A 140 2.81 11.10 8.88
C PHE A 140 1.58 11.01 7.98
N CYS A 141 1.27 12.06 7.22
CA CYS A 141 0.16 12.05 6.26
C CYS A 141 0.37 10.97 5.19
N GLN A 142 1.59 10.84 4.67
CA GLN A 142 1.95 9.81 3.69
C GLN A 142 1.74 8.41 4.25
N LEU A 143 2.23 8.17 5.46
CA LEU A 143 2.13 6.88 6.14
C LEU A 143 0.68 6.53 6.47
N PHE A 144 -0.12 7.52 6.87
CA PHE A 144 -1.55 7.37 7.10
C PHE A 144 -2.29 6.98 5.80
N MET A 145 -2.07 7.70 4.70
CA MET A 145 -2.70 7.41 3.41
C MET A 145 -2.33 6.01 2.89
N CYS A 146 -1.06 5.62 3.04
CA CYS A 146 -0.57 4.30 2.66
C CYS A 146 -1.21 3.19 3.51
N THR A 147 -1.22 3.35 4.83
CA THR A 147 -1.77 2.34 5.76
C THR A 147 -3.29 2.21 5.61
N TYR A 148 -4.00 3.32 5.42
CA TYR A 148 -5.43 3.33 5.08
C TYR A 148 -5.71 2.59 3.77
N SER A 149 -4.96 2.89 2.71
CA SER A 149 -5.15 2.24 1.40
C SER A 149 -4.84 0.74 1.46
N CYS A 150 -3.83 0.32 2.24
CA CYS A 150 -3.53 -1.10 2.45
C CYS A 150 -4.64 -1.80 3.25
N ASP A 151 -5.19 -1.13 4.25
CA ASP A 151 -6.28 -1.64 5.08
C ASP A 151 -7.56 -1.86 4.25
N ASP A 152 -7.92 -0.90 3.38
CA ASP A 152 -9.06 -1.05 2.46
C ASP A 152 -8.83 -2.24 1.50
N VAL A 153 -7.63 -2.39 0.93
CA VAL A 153 -7.31 -3.56 0.09
C VAL A 153 -7.48 -4.87 0.86
N MET A 154 -7.02 -4.94 2.11
CA MET A 154 -7.15 -6.11 2.99
C MET A 154 -8.61 -6.42 3.32
N GLN A 155 -9.41 -5.41 3.63
CA GLN A 155 -10.83 -5.56 3.90
C GLN A 155 -11.59 -6.03 2.66
N GLN A 156 -11.37 -5.37 1.52
CA GLN A 156 -12.05 -5.73 0.27
C GLN A 156 -11.63 -7.12 -0.23
N SER A 157 -10.38 -7.53 -0.06
CA SER A 157 -9.96 -8.88 -0.42
C SER A 157 -10.63 -9.93 0.47
N GLY A 158 -10.74 -9.68 1.78
CA GLY A 158 -11.45 -10.56 2.71
C GLY A 158 -12.94 -10.72 2.35
N ASN A 159 -13.59 -9.61 2.02
CA ASN A 159 -15.01 -9.59 1.62
C ASN A 159 -15.30 -10.38 0.34
N VAL A 160 -14.33 -10.55 -0.57
CA VAL A 160 -14.48 -11.45 -1.72
C VAL A 160 -14.73 -12.89 -1.27
N SER A 161 -14.04 -13.36 -0.22
CA SER A 161 -14.27 -14.70 0.33
C SER A 161 -15.71 -14.85 0.82
N ASN A 162 -16.20 -13.87 1.58
CA ASN A 162 -17.57 -13.85 2.11
C ASN A 162 -18.63 -13.81 0.99
N ALA A 163 -18.37 -13.05 -0.08
CA ALA A 163 -19.25 -12.99 -1.25
C ALA A 163 -19.34 -14.36 -1.95
N ILE A 164 -18.20 -15.06 -2.11
CA ILE A 164 -18.18 -16.42 -2.66
C ILE A 164 -18.89 -17.39 -1.71
N PHE A 165 -18.74 -17.20 -0.40
CA PHE A 165 -19.35 -18.09 0.60
C PHE A 165 -20.87 -18.05 0.60
N SER A 166 -21.43 -16.91 0.22
CA SER A 166 -22.88 -16.74 0.09
C SER A 166 -23.48 -17.42 -1.14
N ILE A 167 -22.65 -17.94 -2.07
CA ILE A 167 -23.12 -18.61 -3.28
C ILE A 167 -23.62 -20.03 -2.92
N PRO A 168 -24.78 -20.49 -3.43
CA PRO A 168 -25.33 -21.82 -3.14
C PRO A 168 -24.58 -22.94 -3.89
N TRP A 169 -23.33 -23.14 -3.51
CA TRP A 169 -22.39 -24.11 -4.10
C TRP A 169 -22.80 -25.57 -4.07
N ALA A 170 -23.72 -25.93 -3.16
CA ALA A 170 -24.26 -27.29 -3.07
C ALA A 170 -25.11 -27.67 -4.29
N ILE A 171 -25.66 -26.67 -4.98
CA ILE A 171 -26.62 -26.85 -6.08
C ILE A 171 -25.89 -27.03 -7.42
N PHE A 172 -24.59 -26.76 -7.47
CA PHE A 172 -23.82 -26.96 -8.71
C PHE A 172 -23.82 -28.42 -9.15
N PRO A 173 -23.89 -28.72 -10.45
CA PRO A 173 -23.92 -30.08 -10.96
C PRO A 173 -22.68 -30.87 -10.52
N MET A 174 -22.85 -32.16 -10.22
CA MET A 174 -21.74 -33.05 -9.86
C MET A 174 -20.86 -33.46 -11.06
N ASN A 175 -21.10 -32.86 -12.22
CA ASN A 175 -20.36 -33.08 -13.46
C ASN A 175 -18.91 -32.57 -13.35
N LYS A 176 -18.08 -32.98 -14.31
CA LYS A 176 -16.66 -32.57 -14.40
C LYS A 176 -16.49 -31.04 -14.39
N ALA A 177 -17.40 -30.30 -15.03
CA ALA A 177 -17.35 -28.84 -15.07
C ALA A 177 -17.74 -28.21 -13.71
N GLY A 178 -18.82 -28.65 -13.07
CA GLY A 178 -19.16 -28.24 -11.70
C GLY A 178 -18.05 -28.51 -10.66
N ALA A 179 -17.35 -29.64 -10.76
CA ALA A 179 -16.20 -29.94 -9.90
C ALA A 179 -15.02 -28.96 -10.09
N ILE A 180 -14.74 -28.57 -11.34
CA ILE A 180 -13.71 -27.55 -11.67
C ILE A 180 -14.09 -26.19 -11.08
N ILE A 181 -15.37 -25.82 -11.13
CA ILE A 181 -15.87 -24.55 -10.59
C ILE A 181 -15.72 -24.52 -9.07
N ARG A 182 -16.22 -25.54 -8.35
CA ARG A 182 -16.08 -25.61 -6.88
C ARG A 182 -14.60 -25.53 -6.45
N LYS A 183 -13.71 -26.27 -7.13
CA LYS A 183 -12.28 -26.23 -6.86
C LYS A 183 -11.69 -24.84 -7.10
N SER A 184 -12.12 -24.16 -8.17
CA SER A 184 -11.67 -22.80 -8.48
C SER A 184 -12.14 -21.80 -7.42
N LEU A 185 -13.40 -21.88 -6.97
CA LEU A 185 -13.94 -21.03 -5.90
C LEU A 185 -13.21 -21.22 -4.57
N ILE A 186 -12.92 -22.46 -4.19
CA ILE A 186 -12.13 -22.78 -2.98
C ILE A 186 -10.73 -22.16 -3.08
N ILE A 187 -10.07 -22.29 -4.23
CA ILE A 187 -8.76 -21.66 -4.46
C ILE A 187 -8.89 -20.15 -4.29
N ILE A 188 -9.89 -19.51 -4.90
CA ILE A 188 -10.11 -18.06 -4.80
C ILE A 188 -10.31 -17.64 -3.32
N ILE A 189 -11.11 -18.38 -2.54
CA ILE A 189 -11.31 -18.17 -1.09
C ILE A 189 -9.98 -18.28 -0.32
N MET A 190 -9.25 -19.38 -0.51
CA MET A 190 -7.98 -19.59 0.20
C MET A 190 -6.96 -18.50 -0.12
N ARG A 191 -6.98 -18.02 -1.36
CA ARG A 191 -6.07 -16.99 -1.85
C ARG A 191 -6.50 -15.62 -1.30
N SER A 192 -7.78 -15.26 -1.32
CA SER A 192 -8.27 -13.95 -0.87
C SER A 192 -7.99 -13.68 0.62
N HIS A 193 -8.04 -14.71 1.47
CA HIS A 193 -7.67 -14.61 2.89
C HIS A 193 -6.17 -14.38 3.13
N LYS A 194 -5.30 -14.78 2.19
CA LYS A 194 -3.84 -14.75 2.39
C LYS A 194 -3.16 -13.55 1.74
N PHE A 195 -3.86 -12.78 0.90
CA PHE A 195 -3.20 -12.02 -0.17
C PHE A 195 -2.95 -10.54 0.01
N CYS A 196 -3.46 -9.89 1.06
CA CYS A 196 -3.46 -8.43 1.06
C CYS A 196 -2.87 -7.79 2.31
N CYS A 197 -2.10 -8.54 3.10
CA CYS A 197 -1.25 -7.94 4.12
C CYS A 197 0.09 -7.55 3.47
N LEU A 198 0.27 -6.28 3.13
CA LEU A 198 1.62 -5.72 3.04
C LEU A 198 2.28 -6.02 4.40
N THR A 199 3.51 -6.50 4.47
CA THR A 199 4.16 -6.78 5.77
C THR A 199 5.41 -5.91 5.93
N ALA A 200 5.49 -5.17 7.03
CA ALA A 200 6.67 -4.43 7.44
C ALA A 200 7.74 -5.44 7.87
N GLY A 201 8.86 -5.49 7.14
CA GLY A 201 9.99 -6.38 7.46
C GLY A 201 9.69 -7.88 7.53
N LYS A 202 8.53 -8.35 7.03
CA LYS A 202 7.96 -9.72 7.22
C LYS A 202 7.45 -10.03 8.65
N PHE A 203 7.53 -9.11 9.60
CA PHE A 203 7.15 -9.36 10.99
C PHE A 203 5.70 -8.96 11.29
N PHE A 204 5.23 -7.84 10.72
CA PHE A 204 3.89 -7.30 11.03
C PHE A 204 3.16 -6.86 9.77
N PRO A 205 1.85 -7.13 9.62
CA PRO A 205 1.06 -6.59 8.53
C PRO A 205 0.96 -5.07 8.65
N VAL A 206 1.20 -4.34 7.58
CA VAL A 206 0.97 -2.89 7.46
C VAL A 206 -0.54 -2.68 7.36
N SER A 207 -1.14 -2.38 8.49
CA SER A 207 -2.55 -2.00 8.64
C SER A 207 -2.68 -0.71 9.42
N LEU A 208 -3.86 -0.08 9.36
CA LEU A 208 -4.17 1.10 10.16
C LEU A 208 -3.99 0.84 11.66
N GLN A 209 -4.29 -0.38 12.10
CA GLN A 209 -4.09 -0.82 13.49
C GLN A 209 -2.59 -0.84 13.89
N THR A 210 -1.72 -1.34 13.02
CA THR A 210 -0.27 -1.31 13.31
C THR A 210 0.29 0.11 13.30
N PHE A 211 -0.19 0.99 12.42
CA PHE A 211 0.21 2.39 12.40
C PHE A 211 -0.16 3.12 13.70
N THR A 212 -1.41 2.99 14.14
CA THR A 212 -1.87 3.61 15.41
C THR A 212 -1.11 3.07 16.62
N GLY A 213 -0.76 1.78 16.62
CA GLY A 213 0.11 1.17 17.63
C GLY A 213 1.52 1.78 17.66
N VAL A 214 2.17 1.89 16.49
CA VAL A 214 3.50 2.52 16.37
C VAL A 214 3.46 3.98 16.79
N LEU A 215 2.44 4.73 16.38
CA LEU A 215 2.26 6.13 16.76
C LEU A 215 2.09 6.30 18.28
N SER A 216 1.27 5.45 18.91
CA SER A 216 1.07 5.46 20.36
C SER A 216 2.36 5.14 21.12
N MET A 217 3.13 4.18 20.60
CA MET A 217 4.43 3.82 21.16
C MET A 217 5.44 4.98 21.03
N ALA A 218 5.52 5.63 19.86
CA ALA A 218 6.37 6.79 19.64
C ALA A 218 6.00 7.96 20.56
N MET A 219 4.70 8.25 20.72
CA MET A 219 4.21 9.27 21.66
C MET A 219 4.54 8.93 23.12
N SER A 220 4.50 7.64 23.48
CA SER A 220 4.89 7.18 24.82
C SER A 220 6.38 7.40 25.07
N TYR A 221 7.24 7.03 24.12
CA TYR A 221 8.68 7.31 24.19
C TYR A 221 8.98 8.80 24.24
N PHE A 222 8.30 9.62 23.43
CA PHE A 222 8.44 11.07 23.46
C PHE A 222 8.06 11.65 24.83
N THR A 223 6.95 11.18 25.40
CA THR A 223 6.48 11.60 26.73
C THR A 223 7.49 11.21 27.82
N LEU A 224 8.04 10.00 27.77
CA LEU A 224 9.08 9.55 28.70
C LEU A 224 10.34 10.40 28.59
N LEU A 225 10.84 10.63 27.37
CA LEU A 225 12.01 11.48 27.13
C LEU A 225 11.80 12.90 27.65
N ARG A 226 10.63 13.49 27.37
CA ARG A 226 10.24 14.82 27.87
C ARG A 226 10.22 14.87 29.40
N ASN A 227 9.65 13.86 30.04
CA ASN A 227 9.62 13.78 31.51
C ASN A 227 11.04 13.64 32.08
N THR A 228 11.89 12.80 31.50
CA THR A 228 13.29 12.68 31.94
C THR A 228 14.08 13.97 31.73
N SER A 229 13.87 14.69 30.62
CA SER A 229 14.54 15.97 30.39
C SER A 229 14.07 17.06 31.35
N LEU A 230 12.77 17.11 31.67
CA LEU A 230 12.22 18.06 32.63
C LEU A 230 12.72 17.79 34.06
N ASN A 231 12.81 16.51 34.43
CA ASN A 231 13.36 16.11 35.72
C ASN A 231 14.85 16.46 35.84
N ALA A 232 15.64 16.31 34.77
CA ALA A 232 17.05 16.68 34.74
C ALA A 232 17.31 18.20 34.78
N THR A 233 16.35 19.02 34.37
CA THR A 233 16.44 20.49 34.50
C THR A 233 15.96 21.01 35.86
N ASN A 234 15.23 20.20 36.62
CA ASN A 234 14.69 20.56 37.94
C ASN A 234 15.51 20.01 39.12
N SER A 235 16.58 19.25 38.83
CA SER A 235 17.57 18.71 39.79
C SER A 235 18.86 19.50 39.73
#